data_AF-A0A2D3C5V9-F1
#
_entry.id   AF-A0A2D3C5V9-F1
#
_cell.length_a   1.000
_cell.length_b   1.000
_cell.length_c   1.000
_cell.angle_alpha   90.00
_cell.angle_beta   90.00
_cell.angle_gamma   90.00
#
_symmetry.space_group_name_H-M   'P 1'
#
loop_
_entity.id
_entity.type
_entity.pdbx_description
1 polymer ?
#
loop_
_entity_poly.entity_id
_entity_poly.type
_entity_poly.pdbx_seq_one_letter_code
_entity_poly.pdbx_strand_id
1 'polypeptide(L)'
;MPARIHEIIESKRLVIRPLEEKDFAGFYRFISNDKATKYFFFSQKPVSYKDTRRFFRKTMENYDEPDQVYAYTVAKKSSDEFVGSVGMLPDPDKGA
;
A
#
# COMPACT_ATOMS: atom_id res chain seq x y z
N MET A 1 23.69 -0.48 -0.42
CA MET A 1 22.87 -1.52 0.24
C MET A 1 21.43 -1.28 -0.21
N PRO A 2 20.68 -2.29 -0.67
CA PRO A 2 19.28 -2.07 -1.02
C PRO A 2 18.57 -1.57 0.25
N ALA A 3 17.76 -0.51 0.10
CA ALA A 3 17.03 0.08 1.19
C ALA A 3 16.17 -1.00 1.84
N ARG A 4 16.37 -1.29 3.14
CA ARG A 4 15.48 -2.20 3.85
C ARG A 4 14.16 -1.46 4.05
N ILE A 5 13.11 -1.95 3.40
CA ILE A 5 11.75 -1.39 3.40
C ILE A 5 11.07 -1.70 4.73
N HIS A 6 11.51 -1.02 5.77
CA HIS A 6 11.02 -1.21 7.14
C HIS A 6 10.91 0.12 7.89
N GLU A 7 11.17 1.25 7.24
CA GLU A 7 11.11 2.54 7.92
C GLU A 7 9.67 2.96 8.16
N ILE A 8 9.30 2.92 9.43
CA ILE A 8 8.06 3.52 9.92
C ILE A 8 8.28 5.03 9.96
N ILE A 9 7.46 5.78 9.23
CA ILE A 9 7.48 7.24 9.23
C ILE A 9 6.35 7.74 10.12
N GLU A 10 6.69 8.52 11.14
CA GLU A 10 5.71 9.06 12.06
C GLU A 10 5.52 10.56 11.90
N SER A 11 4.29 11.01 12.12
CA SER A 11 3.93 12.41 12.28
C SER A 11 3.13 12.59 13.58
N LYS A 12 2.68 13.82 13.85
CA LYS A 12 1.80 14.10 15.00
C LYS A 12 0.51 13.28 15.00
N ARG A 13 -0.02 12.88 13.83
CA ARG A 13 -1.34 12.25 13.70
C ARG A 13 -1.34 10.92 12.98
N LEU A 14 -0.30 10.63 12.19
CA LEU A 14 -0.27 9.50 11.26
C LEU A 14 1.02 8.70 11.44
N VAL A 15 0.92 7.41 11.14
CA VAL A 15 2.03 6.48 11.02
C VAL A 15 1.96 5.88 9.61
N ILE A 16 3.07 5.93 8.88
CA ILE A 16 3.24 5.24 7.60
C ILE A 16 4.07 3.99 7.89
N ARG A 17 3.49 2.82 7.65
CA ARG A 17 4.10 1.51 7.93
C ARG A 17 3.73 0.48 6.87
N PRO A 18 4.48 -0.62 6.72
CA PRO A 18 4.09 -1.71 5.85
C PRO A 18 2.64 -2.17 6.10
N LEU A 19 1.97 -2.62 5.04
CA LEU A 19 0.64 -3.25 5.17
C LEU A 19 0.72 -4.47 6.11
N GLU A 20 -0.29 -4.61 6.95
CA GLU A 20 -0.50 -5.76 7.83
C GLU A 20 -1.88 -6.36 7.58
N GLU A 21 -2.10 -7.65 7.83
CA GLU A 21 -3.40 -8.32 7.58
C GLU A 21 -4.62 -7.59 8.18
N LYS A 22 -4.46 -6.87 9.30
CA LYS A 22 -5.53 -6.05 9.92
C LYS A 22 -6.01 -4.89 9.04
N ASP A 23 -5.16 -4.41 8.13
CA ASP A 23 -5.45 -3.29 7.24
C ASP A 23 -6.40 -3.68 6.10
N PHE A 24 -6.59 -4.97 5.85
CA PHE A 24 -7.34 -5.47 4.70
C PHE A 24 -8.75 -4.86 4.60
N ALA A 25 -9.46 -4.69 5.72
CA ALA A 25 -10.79 -4.11 5.72
C ALA A 25 -10.79 -2.64 5.24
N GLY A 26 -9.81 -1.85 5.67
CA GLY A 26 -9.63 -0.46 5.23
C GLY A 26 -9.18 -0.39 3.77
N PHE A 27 -8.23 -1.24 3.41
CA PHE A 27 -7.72 -1.38 2.04
C PHE A 27 -8.82 -1.77 1.05
N TYR A 28 -9.68 -2.74 1.39
CA TYR A 28 -10.81 -3.14 0.56
C TYR A 28 -11.78 -1.97 0.35
N ARG A 29 -12.16 -1.26 1.43
CA ARG A 29 -13.00 -0.06 1.31
C ARG A 29 -12.38 1.01 0.41
N PHE A 30 -11.06 1.20 0.49
CA PHE A 30 -10.33 2.14 -0.35
C PHE A 30 -10.32 1.73 -1.82
N ILE A 31 -9.90 0.50 -2.13
CA ILE A 31 -9.81 -0.01 -3.50
C ILE A 31 -11.19 -0.10 -4.17
N SER A 32 -12.22 -0.52 -3.44
CA SER A 32 -13.59 -0.59 -3.96
C SER A 32 -14.28 0.78 -4.05
N ASN A 33 -13.67 1.87 -3.57
CA ASN A 33 -14.22 3.21 -3.70
C ASN A 33 -13.75 3.86 -5.00
N ASP A 34 -14.65 3.96 -5.98
CA ASP A 34 -14.35 4.58 -7.28
C ASP A 34 -13.94 6.04 -7.18
N LYS A 35 -14.46 6.81 -6.22
CA LYS A 35 -14.02 8.20 -6.02
C LYS A 35 -12.55 8.28 -5.61
N ALA A 36 -12.08 7.32 -4.82
CA ALA A 36 -10.70 7.25 -4.35
C ALA A 36 -9.73 6.68 -5.41
N THR A 37 -10.23 5.85 -6.31
CA THR A 37 -9.42 5.09 -7.28
C THR A 37 -9.58 5.54 -8.73
N LYS A 38 -10.41 6.54 -9.01
CA LYS A 38 -10.73 7.04 -10.36
C LYS A 38 -9.50 7.31 -11.24
N TYR A 39 -8.41 7.79 -10.64
CA TYR A 39 -7.20 8.19 -11.34
C TYR A 39 -6.06 7.17 -11.22
N PHE A 40 -6.31 6.02 -10.61
CA PHE A 40 -5.29 4.99 -10.48
C PHE A 40 -5.18 4.24 -11.80
N PHE A 41 -3.95 4.13 -12.31
CA PHE A 41 -3.64 3.25 -13.42
C PHE A 41 -3.62 1.79 -12.93
N PHE A 42 -4.79 1.16 -12.90
CA PHE A 42 -4.89 -0.28 -12.74
C PHE A 42 -4.87 -0.93 -14.12
N SER A 43 -3.88 -1.80 -14.37
CA SER A 43 -3.95 -2.71 -15.53
C SER A 43 -5.17 -3.63 -15.42
N GLN A 44 -5.50 -4.08 -14.20
CA GLN A 44 -6.75 -4.75 -13.83
C GLN A 44 -7.12 -4.42 -12.39
N LYS A 45 -8.16 -3.61 -12.18
CA LYS A 45 -8.68 -3.32 -10.83
C LYS A 45 -9.34 -4.59 -10.28
N PRO A 46 -9.05 -5.03 -9.04
CA PRO A 46 -9.73 -6.18 -8.47
C PRO A 46 -11.23 -5.89 -8.33
N VAL A 47 -12.06 -6.79 -8.88
CA VAL A 47 -13.52 -6.61 -8.99
C VAL A 47 -14.31 -7.32 -7.88
N SER A 48 -13.65 -8.18 -7.11
CA SER A 48 -14.28 -8.95 -6.03
C SER A 48 -13.49 -8.86 -4.73
N TYR A 49 -14.14 -9.21 -3.61
CA TYR A 49 -13.49 -9.38 -2.31
C TYR A 49 -12.31 -10.36 -2.38
N LYS A 50 -12.52 -11.50 -3.06
CA LYS A 50 -11.49 -12.54 -3.23
C LYS A 50 -10.30 -12.02 -4.05
N ASP A 51 -10.56 -11.30 -5.14
CA ASP A 51 -9.50 -10.72 -5.97
C ASP A 51 -8.75 -9.63 -5.21
N THR A 52 -9.45 -8.81 -4.42
CA THR A 52 -8.81 -7.78 -3.60
C THR A 52 -7.95 -8.40 -2.49
N ARG A 53 -8.39 -9.52 -1.89
CA ARG A 53 -7.58 -10.25 -0.91
C ARG A 53 -6.33 -10.85 -1.52
N ARG A 54 -6.44 -11.41 -2.73
CA ARG A 54 -5.27 -11.91 -3.49
C ARG A 54 -4.31 -10.77 -3.83
N PHE A 55 -4.84 -9.64 -4.31
CA PHE A 55 -4.05 -8.45 -4.61
C PHE A 55 -3.30 -7.93 -3.38
N PHE A 56 -4.02 -7.76 -2.25
CA PHE A 56 -3.47 -7.33 -0.98
C PHE A 56 -2.31 -8.22 -0.47
N ARG A 57 -2.48 -9.54 -0.52
CA ARG A 57 -1.42 -10.48 -0.11
C ARG A 57 -0.20 -10.40 -1.02
N LYS A 58 -0.41 -10.37 -2.34
CA LYS A 58 0.68 -10.21 -3.31
C LYS A 58 1.46 -8.92 -3.06
N THR A 59 0.78 -7.82 -2.71
CA THR A 59 1.42 -6.55 -2.36
C THR A 59 2.33 -6.67 -1.12
N MET A 60 2.00 -7.51 -0.14
CA MET A 60 2.85 -7.73 1.04
C MET A 60 4.02 -8.68 0.76
N GLU A 61 3.82 -9.72 -0.06
CA GLU A 61 4.89 -10.65 -0.47
C GLU A 61 6.01 -9.95 -1.26
N ASN A 62 5.63 -8.88 -1.94
CA ASN A 62 6.47 -8.05 -2.79
C ASN A 62 7.54 -7.22 -2.05
N TYR A 63 7.54 -7.18 -0.72
CA TYR A 63 8.48 -6.34 0.02
C TYR A 63 9.94 -6.79 0.00
N ASP A 64 10.20 -8.06 -0.33
CA ASP A 64 11.55 -8.64 -0.29
C ASP A 64 12.28 -8.64 -1.65
N GLU A 65 11.65 -8.08 -2.68
CA GLU A 65 12.09 -8.19 -4.06
C GLU A 65 12.77 -6.88 -4.54
N PRO A 66 13.82 -6.94 -5.39
CA PRO A 66 14.46 -5.75 -5.95
C PRO A 66 13.54 -5.00 -6.93
N ASP A 67 13.65 -3.67 -6.98
CA ASP A 67 12.93 -2.77 -7.91
C ASP A 67 11.39 -2.79 -7.80
N GLN A 68 10.90 -3.02 -6.59
CA GLN A 68 9.47 -3.19 -6.32
C GLN A 68 8.69 -1.91 -6.08
N VAL A 69 7.40 -1.97 -6.43
CA VAL A 69 6.40 -0.98 -6.03
C VAL A 69 5.94 -1.33 -4.63
N TYR A 70 6.35 -0.52 -3.66
CA TYR A 70 5.89 -0.62 -2.29
C TYR A 70 4.56 0.08 -2.16
N ALA A 71 3.60 -0.57 -1.49
CA ALA A 71 2.47 0.11 -0.89
C ALA A 71 2.68 0.13 0.62
N TYR A 72 2.26 1.21 1.27
CA TYR A 72 2.28 1.38 2.71
C TYR A 72 0.88 1.72 3.19
N THR A 73 0.58 1.33 4.42
CA THR A 73 -0.57 1.82 5.16
C THR A 73 -0.25 3.19 5.71
N VAL A 74 -1.17 4.14 5.52
CA VAL A 74 -1.25 5.36 6.32
C VAL A 74 -2.28 5.11 7.41
N ALA A 75 -1.82 4.96 8.66
CA ALA A 75 -2.65 4.68 9.82
C ALA A 75 -2.81 5.93 10.71
N LYS A 76 -3.96 6.09 11.36
CA LYS A 76 -4.12 7.05 12.46
C LYS A 76 -3.29 6.61 13.66
N LYS A 77 -2.44 7.50 14.19
CA LYS A 77 -1.57 7.18 15.32
C LYS A 77 -2.32 6.80 16.60
N SER A 78 -3.52 7.35 16.82
CA SER A 78 -4.30 7.13 18.04
C SER A 78 -5.02 5.78 18.09
N SER A 79 -5.30 5.16 16.94
CA SER A 79 -6.17 3.98 16.84
C SER A 79 -5.62 2.90 15.92
N ASP A 80 -4.49 3.16 15.26
CA ASP A 80 -3.90 2.32 14.22
C ASP A 80 -4.88 1.95 13.09
N GLU A 81 -5.90 2.80 12.89
CA GLU A 81 -6.90 2.64 11.86
C GLU A 81 -6.31 3.01 10.49
N PHE A 82 -6.46 2.13 9.51
CA PHE A 82 -6.17 2.42 8.10
C PHE A 82 -7.00 3.60 7.61
N VAL A 83 -6.34 4.68 7.18
CA VAL A 83 -6.99 5.87 6.60
C VAL A 83 -6.56 6.18 5.18
N GLY A 84 -5.58 5.46 4.66
CA GLY A 84 -5.14 5.61 3.28
C GLY A 84 -3.93 4.75 2.98
N SER A 85 -3.43 4.89 1.75
CA SER A 85 -2.20 4.24 1.32
C SER A 85 -1.32 5.24 0.58
N VAL A 86 -0.01 5.07 0.74
CA VAL A 86 1.02 5.76 -0.04
C VAL A 86 1.94 4.70 -0.62
N GLY A 87 2.49 4.96 -1.81
CA GLY A 87 3.40 4.03 -2.44
C GLY A 87 4.76 4.66 -2.76
N MET A 88 5.76 3.79 -2.91
CA MET A 88 7.07 4.12 -3.42
C MET A 88 7.33 3.21 -4.62
N LEU A 89 7.68 3.79 -5.75
CA LEU A 89 8.11 3.04 -6.95
C LEU A 89 9.54 3.46 -7.29
N PRO A 90 10.34 2.59 -7.92
CA PRO A 90 11.61 3.00 -8.49
C PRO A 90 11.38 4.15 -9.47
N ASP A 91 12.24 5.15 -9.40
CA ASP A 91 12.22 6.25 -10.34
C ASP A 91 12.76 5.73 -11.69
N PRO A 92 11.93 5.68 -12.75
CA PRO A 92 12.32 5.09 -14.03
C PRO A 92 13.47 5.86 -14.68
N ASP A 93 13.64 7.15 -14.35
CA ASP A 93 14.68 8.02 -14.91
C ASP A 93 15.98 8.01 -14.07
N LYS A 94 15.96 7.38 -12.89
CA LYS A 94 17.16 7.11 -12.08
C LYS A 94 17.78 5.74 -12.33
N GLY A 95 17.36 5.05 -13.39
CA GLY A 95 17.76 3.69 -13.73
C GLY A 95 18.28 3.51 -15.17
N ALA A 96 19.43 4.12 -15.48
CA ALA A 96 20.55 3.51 -16.20
C ALA A 96 21.86 3.93 -15.52
#